data_AF-A0A1Y0F5H4-F1
#
_entry.id   AF-A0A1Y0F5H4-F1
#
_cell.length_a   1.000
_cell.length_b   1.000
_cell.length_c   1.000
_cell.angle_alpha   90.00
_cell.angle_beta   90.00
_cell.angle_gamma   90.00
#
_symmetry.space_group_name_H-M   'P 1'
#
loop_
_entity.id
_entity.type
_entity.pdbx_description
1 polymer ?
#
loop_
_entity_poly.entity_id
_entity_poly.type
_entity_poly.pdbx_seq_one_letter_code
_entity_poly.pdbx_strand_id
1 'polypeptide(L)'
;MLEHKPNKLENELCFAVYTAQKFYNRFYTESLKEFKLTYPQYITLLVLWEEQRPMMIKELGERLGLDTGTLTPLLKRMKKNGWVTRERTGEDGRKVFVSLTDYSVKMEAEIKSHVQDCFKNVDMTQAEYKKNVELVKEIGDKIYDNNRELEERQRRRLRS
;
A
#
# COMPACT_ATOMS: atom_id res chain seq x y z
N MET A 1 -5.40 19.16 -23.58
CA MET A 1 -4.38 18.99 -22.52
C MET A 1 -4.96 19.56 -21.24
N LEU A 2 -4.67 18.99 -20.07
CA LEU A 2 -5.12 19.53 -18.78
C LEU A 2 -4.50 20.92 -18.56
N GLU A 3 -5.32 21.93 -18.28
CA GLU A 3 -4.85 23.24 -17.83
C GLU A 3 -4.83 23.26 -16.30
N HIS A 4 -3.65 23.04 -15.71
CA HIS A 4 -3.49 23.00 -14.26
C HIS A 4 -3.40 24.44 -13.69
N LYS A 5 -4.57 25.07 -13.50
CA LYS A 5 -4.72 26.42 -12.90
C LYS A 5 -5.79 26.45 -11.79
N PRO A 6 -5.50 25.83 -10.65
CA PRO A 6 -6.39 25.80 -9.50
C PRO A 6 -6.37 27.16 -8.79
N ASN A 7 -7.55 27.78 -8.63
CA ASN A 7 -7.68 29.08 -7.95
C ASN A 7 -7.78 28.96 -6.42
N LYS A 8 -8.00 27.75 -5.90
CA LYS A 8 -8.13 27.43 -4.47
C LYS A 8 -7.54 26.06 -4.20
N LEU A 9 -6.98 25.88 -3.00
CA LEU A 9 -6.41 24.61 -2.55
C LEU A 9 -7.44 23.49 -2.50
N GLU A 10 -8.70 23.77 -2.17
CA GLU A 10 -9.75 22.73 -2.12
C GLU A 10 -10.09 22.16 -3.51
N ASN A 11 -9.76 22.89 -4.59
CA ASN A 11 -9.97 22.45 -5.97
C ASN A 11 -8.77 21.69 -6.53
N GLU A 12 -7.72 21.50 -5.73
CA GLU A 12 -6.49 20.83 -6.14
C GLU A 12 -6.62 19.31 -6.01
N LEU A 13 -6.44 18.61 -7.12
CA LEU A 13 -6.43 17.15 -7.11
C LEU A 13 -5.34 16.59 -6.18
N CYS A 14 -4.15 17.21 -6.18
CA CYS A 14 -3.06 16.79 -5.30
C CYS A 14 -3.42 16.93 -3.81
N PHE A 15 -4.11 18.01 -3.46
CA PHE A 15 -4.54 18.26 -2.09
C PHE A 15 -5.69 17.35 -1.66
N ALA A 16 -6.64 17.08 -2.56
CA ALA A 16 -7.71 16.13 -2.32
C ALA A 16 -7.16 14.71 -2.06
N VAL A 17 -6.21 14.25 -2.88
CA VAL A 17 -5.56 12.94 -2.69
C VAL A 17 -4.76 12.90 -1.38
N TYR A 18 -3.97 13.94 -1.09
CA TYR A 18 -3.20 14.02 0.16
C TYR A 18 -4.09 13.96 1.40
N THR A 19 -5.17 14.74 1.40
CA THR A 19 -6.12 14.81 2.53
C THR A 19 -6.88 13.50 2.69
N ALA A 20 -7.32 12.89 1.58
CA ALA A 20 -7.96 11.58 1.59
C ALA A 20 -7.03 10.50 2.15
N GLN A 21 -5.77 10.44 1.71
CA GLN A 21 -4.78 9.49 2.22
C GLN A 21 -4.55 9.67 3.72
N LYS A 22 -4.50 10.92 4.21
CA LYS A 22 -4.35 11.21 5.64
C LYS A 22 -5.53 10.67 6.45
N PHE A 23 -6.75 10.87 5.98
CA PHE A 23 -7.95 10.33 6.65
C PHE A 23 -8.00 8.80 6.60
N TYR A 24 -7.63 8.20 5.46
CA TYR A 24 -7.55 6.75 5.31
C TYR A 24 -6.52 6.14 6.28
N ASN A 25 -5.32 6.73 6.36
CA ASN A 25 -4.30 6.31 7.32
C ASN A 25 -4.80 6.39 8.77
N ARG A 26 -5.53 7.46 9.12
CA ARG A 26 -6.11 7.62 10.46
C ARG A 26 -7.18 6.58 10.74
N PHE A 27 -8.09 6.34 9.80
CA PHE A 27 -9.11 5.30 9.91
C PHE A 27 -8.45 3.96 10.23
N TYR A 28 -7.51 3.51 9.41
CA TYR A 28 -6.83 2.23 9.64
C TYR A 28 -6.00 2.20 10.91
N THR A 29 -5.42 3.33 11.33
CA THR A 29 -4.68 3.38 12.60
C THR A 29 -5.60 3.09 13.78
N GLU A 30 -6.81 3.66 13.80
CA GLU A 30 -7.77 3.40 14.87
C GLU A 30 -8.38 1.99 14.74
N SER A 31 -8.79 1.57 13.54
CA SER A 31 -9.39 0.25 13.28
C SER A 31 -8.42 -0.92 13.48
N LEU A 32 -7.11 -0.69 13.45
CA LEU A 32 -6.11 -1.76 13.62
C LEU A 32 -5.40 -1.73 14.98
N LYS A 33 -5.83 -0.83 15.86
CA LYS A 33 -5.15 -0.56 17.13
C LYS A 33 -5.07 -1.79 18.03
N GLU A 34 -6.13 -2.59 18.10
CA GLU A 34 -6.17 -3.80 18.92
C GLU A 34 -5.22 -4.90 18.40
N PHE A 35 -5.03 -4.97 17.09
CA PHE A 35 -4.09 -5.91 16.44
C PHE A 35 -2.65 -5.40 16.46
N LYS A 36 -2.39 -4.20 16.99
CA LYS A 36 -1.06 -3.56 16.99
C LYS A 36 -0.44 -3.51 15.59
N LEU A 37 -1.29 -3.28 14.59
CA LEU A 37 -0.92 -3.14 13.18
C LEU A 37 -1.02 -1.68 12.74
N THR A 38 -0.11 -1.26 11.87
CA THR A 38 -0.25 0.00 11.14
C THR A 38 -0.84 -0.26 9.76
N TYR A 39 -1.37 0.78 9.10
CA TYR A 39 -1.91 0.64 7.74
C TYR A 39 -0.93 0.00 6.74
N PRO A 40 0.35 0.44 6.64
CA PRO A 40 1.33 -0.24 5.78
C PRO A 40 1.57 -1.71 6.12
N GLN A 41 1.50 -2.11 7.40
CA GLN A 41 1.63 -3.50 7.80
C GLN A 41 0.40 -4.31 7.41
N TYR A 42 -0.79 -3.74 7.53
CA TYR A 42 -2.03 -4.38 7.13
C TYR A 42 -2.11 -4.62 5.62
N ILE A 43 -1.81 -3.62 4.78
CA ILE A 43 -1.79 -3.84 3.32
C ILE A 43 -0.70 -4.84 2.90
N THR A 44 0.39 -4.93 3.65
CA THR A 44 1.40 -5.98 3.47
C THR A 44 0.81 -7.36 3.75
N LEU A 45 0.04 -7.51 4.84
CA LEU A 45 -0.67 -8.74 5.16
C LEU A 45 -1.74 -9.08 4.11
N LEU A 46 -2.49 -8.09 3.60
CA LEU A 46 -3.47 -8.32 2.53
C LEU A 46 -2.84 -8.98 1.30
N VAL A 47 -1.67 -8.48 0.86
CA VAL A 47 -0.93 -9.07 -0.26
C VAL A 47 -0.46 -10.49 0.06
N LEU A 48 0.10 -10.70 1.25
CA LEU A 48 0.60 -12.03 1.64
C LEU A 48 -0.54 -13.05 1.84
N TRP A 49 -1.69 -12.64 2.35
CA TRP A 49 -2.90 -13.46 2.49
C TRP A 49 -3.54 -13.78 1.13
N GLU A 50 -3.47 -12.86 0.16
CA GLU A 50 -3.90 -13.10 -1.23
C GLU A 50 -3.02 -14.17 -1.90
N GLU A 51 -1.69 -14.06 -1.75
CA GLU A 51 -0.73 -14.92 -2.45
C GLU A 51 -0.55 -16.31 -1.82
N GLN A 52 -0.75 -16.45 -0.50
CA GLN A 52 -0.62 -17.71 0.25
C GLN A 52 0.70 -18.48 0.02
N ARG A 53 1.78 -17.78 -0.31
CA ARG A 53 3.11 -18.36 -0.53
C ARG A 53 4.23 -17.41 -0.09
N PRO A 54 5.46 -17.90 0.10
CA PRO A 54 6.62 -17.04 0.28
C PRO A 54 6.79 -16.07 -0.90
N MET A 55 6.95 -14.78 -0.61
CA MET A 55 7.19 -13.74 -1.60
C MET A 55 8.59 -13.14 -1.43
N MET A 56 9.26 -12.84 -2.54
CA MET A 56 10.50 -12.09 -2.48
C MET A 56 10.22 -10.64 -2.07
N ILE A 57 11.07 -10.02 -1.24
CA ILE A 57 10.86 -8.60 -0.84
C ILE A 57 10.73 -7.68 -2.07
N LYS A 58 11.45 -7.96 -3.15
CA LYS A 58 11.37 -7.18 -4.39
C LYS A 58 9.98 -7.26 -5.02
N GLU A 59 9.45 -8.47 -5.15
CA GLU A 59 8.11 -8.74 -5.69
C GLU A 59 7.02 -8.11 -4.82
N LEU A 60 7.13 -8.23 -3.49
CA LEU A 60 6.24 -7.57 -2.55
C LEU A 60 6.29 -6.03 -2.69
N GLY A 61 7.47 -5.47 -2.93
CA GLY A 61 7.66 -4.05 -3.20
C GLY A 61 6.99 -3.59 -4.48
N GLU A 62 7.14 -4.35 -5.57
CA GLU A 62 6.46 -4.08 -6.83
C GLU A 62 4.94 -4.10 -6.67
N ARG A 63 4.39 -5.08 -5.93
CA ARG A 63 2.95 -5.19 -5.66
C ARG A 63 2.39 -4.03 -4.81
N LEU A 64 3.17 -3.54 -3.85
CA LEU A 64 2.78 -2.46 -2.94
C LEU A 64 3.15 -1.05 -3.45
N GLY A 65 3.91 -0.94 -4.54
CA GLY A 65 4.51 0.33 -4.97
C GLY A 65 5.51 0.89 -3.96
N LEU A 66 6.22 0.03 -3.22
CA LEU A 66 7.18 0.39 -2.20
C LEU A 66 8.60 -0.08 -2.55
N ASP A 67 9.59 0.78 -2.28
CA ASP A 67 10.98 0.39 -2.42
C ASP A 67 11.44 -0.56 -1.29
N THR A 68 12.55 -1.25 -1.52
CA THR A 68 13.12 -2.22 -0.57
C THR A 68 13.68 -1.57 0.70
N GLY A 69 14.08 -0.29 0.65
CA GLY A 69 14.52 0.52 1.79
C GLY A 69 13.38 0.84 2.74
N THR A 70 12.16 1.01 2.23
CA THR A 70 10.93 1.19 2.99
C THR A 70 10.43 -0.14 3.57
N LEU A 71 10.42 -1.21 2.76
CA LEU A 71 9.93 -2.52 3.20
C LEU A 71 10.84 -3.21 4.22
N THR A 72 12.16 -3.08 4.11
CA THR A 72 13.09 -3.77 5.02
C THR A 72 12.86 -3.45 6.50
N PRO A 73 12.79 -2.18 6.96
CA PRO A 73 12.49 -1.86 8.35
C PRO A 73 11.04 -2.22 8.75
N LEU A 74 10.07 -2.10 7.83
CA LEU A 74 8.68 -2.52 8.06
C LEU A 74 8.61 -4.02 8.40
N LEU A 75 9.19 -4.85 7.55
CA LEU A 75 9.19 -6.31 7.67
C LEU A 75 10.03 -6.80 8.86
N LYS A 76 11.09 -6.08 9.23
CA LYS A 76 11.81 -6.34 10.50
C LYS A 76 10.88 -6.19 11.70
N ARG A 77 10.07 -5.13 11.74
CA ARG A 77 9.10 -4.91 12.83
C ARG A 77 7.97 -5.95 12.80
N MET A 78 7.44 -6.28 11.63
CA MET A 78 6.41 -7.31 11.50
C MET A 78 6.91 -8.69 11.95
N LYS A 79 8.16 -9.05 11.61
CA LYS A 79 8.79 -10.28 12.11
C LYS A 79 8.91 -10.28 13.64
N LYS A 80 9.37 -9.17 14.23
CA LYS A 80 9.47 -9.01 15.69
C LYS A 80 8.12 -9.19 16.38
N ASN A 81 7.03 -8.76 15.74
CA ASN A 81 5.67 -8.86 16.26
C ASN A 81 4.96 -10.18 15.87
N GLY A 82 5.66 -11.12 15.25
CA GLY A 82 5.11 -12.45 14.93
C GLY A 82 4.17 -12.49 13.74
N TRP A 83 4.07 -11.45 12.92
CA TRP A 83 3.20 -11.42 11.73
C TRP A 83 3.80 -12.15 10.52
N VAL A 84 5.12 -12.10 10.36
CA VAL A 84 5.82 -12.69 9.21
C VAL A 84 7.11 -13.39 9.61
N THR A 85 7.50 -14.40 8.85
CA THR A 85 8.87 -14.92 8.86
C THR A 85 9.70 -14.24 7.78
N ARG A 86 11.03 -14.29 7.92
CA ARG A 86 11.97 -13.81 6.90
C ARG A 86 13.10 -14.79 6.78
N GLU A 87 13.33 -15.24 5.57
CA GLU A 87 14.35 -16.22 5.21
C GLU A 87 15.26 -15.66 4.12
N ARG A 88 16.56 -15.87 4.26
CA ARG A 88 17.53 -15.55 3.20
C ARG A 88 17.88 -16.83 2.47
N THR A 89 17.90 -16.79 1.14
CA THR A 89 18.23 -17.95 0.31
C THR A 89 19.43 -17.66 -0.60
N GLY A 90 20.23 -18.71 -0.84
CA GLY A 90 21.44 -18.69 -1.68
C GLY A 90 22.75 -18.56 -0.88
N GLU A 91 23.85 -19.12 -1.43
CA GLU A 91 25.20 -19.06 -0.85
C GLU A 91 25.72 -17.61 -0.65
N ASP A 92 25.16 -16.63 -1.38
CA ASP A 92 25.52 -15.21 -1.28
C ASP A 92 24.52 -14.36 -0.45
N GLY A 93 23.44 -14.95 0.06
CA GLY A 93 22.44 -14.29 0.89
C GLY A 93 21.72 -13.09 0.26
N ARG A 94 21.70 -12.97 -1.08
CA ARG A 94 21.16 -11.78 -1.78
C ARG A 94 19.63 -11.74 -1.88
N LYS A 95 18.94 -12.88 -1.81
CA LYS A 95 17.47 -12.93 -1.88
C LYS A 95 16.87 -13.10 -0.49
N VAL A 96 15.86 -12.28 -0.19
CA VAL A 96 15.10 -12.36 1.06
C VAL A 96 13.64 -12.64 0.72
N PHE A 97 13.13 -13.72 1.29
CA PHE A 97 11.74 -14.12 1.22
C PHE A 97 11.01 -13.81 2.51
N VAL A 98 9.72 -13.53 2.39
CA VAL A 98 8.79 -13.23 3.47
C VAL A 98 7.61 -14.18 3.36
N SER A 99 7.22 -14.78 4.48
CA SER A 99 6.06 -15.66 4.56
C SER A 99 5.20 -15.27 5.75
N LEU A 100 3.91 -15.60 5.69
CA LEU A 100 3.02 -15.50 6.85
C LEU A 100 3.48 -16.47 7.95
N THR A 101 3.25 -16.10 9.21
CA THR A 101 3.30 -17.05 10.33
C THR A 101 1.96 -17.74 10.50
N ASP A 102 1.92 -18.88 11.22
CA ASP A 102 0.67 -19.54 11.60
C ASP A 102 -0.27 -18.60 12.37
N TYR A 103 0.29 -17.72 13.20
CA TYR A 103 -0.47 -16.68 13.89
C TYR A 103 -1.15 -15.75 12.90
N SER A 104 -0.41 -15.24 11.90
CA SER A 104 -0.97 -14.33 10.90
C SER A 104 -2.04 -14.99 10.04
N VAL A 105 -1.90 -16.27 9.72
CA VAL A 105 -2.91 -17.03 8.97
C VAL A 105 -4.19 -17.17 9.80
N LYS A 106 -4.08 -17.52 11.08
CA LYS A 106 -5.24 -17.67 11.98
C LYS A 106 -5.99 -16.36 12.20
N MET A 107 -5.29 -15.23 12.25
CA MET A 107 -5.87 -13.91 12.49
C MET A 107 -6.56 -13.29 11.26
N GLU A 108 -6.39 -13.86 10.06
CA GLU A 108 -6.87 -13.23 8.82
C GLU A 108 -8.36 -12.91 8.84
N ALA A 109 -9.19 -13.91 9.17
CA ALA A 109 -10.64 -13.77 9.17
C ALA A 109 -11.13 -12.75 10.21
N GLU A 110 -10.53 -12.77 11.40
CA GLU A 110 -10.85 -11.87 12.50
C GLU A 110 -10.55 -10.41 12.13
N ILE A 111 -9.34 -10.14 11.62
CA ILE A 111 -8.92 -8.79 11.24
C ILE A 111 -9.76 -8.27 10.08
N LYS A 112 -10.00 -9.10 9.04
CA LYS A 112 -10.82 -8.70 7.89
C LYS A 112 -12.25 -8.39 8.32
N SER A 113 -12.85 -9.21 9.19
CA SER A 113 -14.20 -8.95 9.72
C SER A 113 -14.24 -7.66 10.52
N HIS A 114 -13.28 -7.44 11.42
CA HIS A 114 -13.22 -6.21 12.21
C HIS A 114 -13.13 -4.96 11.33
N VAL A 115 -12.21 -4.97 10.35
CA VAL A 115 -12.06 -3.84 9.41
C VAL A 115 -13.35 -3.63 8.61
N GLN A 116 -14.00 -4.69 8.14
CA GLN A 116 -15.29 -4.60 7.45
C GLN A 116 -16.38 -3.96 8.35
N ASP A 117 -16.42 -4.32 9.62
CA ASP A 117 -17.36 -3.72 10.58
C ASP A 117 -17.08 -2.24 10.83
N CYS A 118 -15.81 -1.83 10.92
CA CYS A 118 -15.46 -0.41 10.99
C CYS A 118 -15.93 0.37 9.75
N PHE A 119 -15.90 -0.24 8.58
CA PHE A 119 -16.36 0.37 7.33
C PHE A 119 -17.88 0.52 7.24
N LYS A 120 -18.68 -0.26 7.98
CA LYS A 120 -20.15 -0.12 7.98
C LYS A 120 -20.63 1.27 8.44
N ASN A 121 -19.79 1.99 9.18
CA ASN A 121 -20.08 3.35 9.64
C ASN A 121 -19.74 4.42 8.60
N VAL A 122 -19.15 4.04 7.46
CA VAL A 122 -18.89 4.95 6.34
C VAL A 122 -20.17 5.05 5.51
N ASP A 123 -20.67 6.28 5.36
CA ASP A 123 -21.83 6.58 4.51
C ASP A 123 -21.44 6.47 3.03
N MET A 124 -21.44 5.23 2.54
CA MET A 124 -21.09 4.89 1.16
C MET A 124 -21.73 3.55 0.76
N THR A 125 -22.44 3.57 -0.37
CA THR A 125 -22.99 2.35 -0.97
C THR A 125 -21.91 1.52 -1.65
N GLN A 126 -22.18 0.22 -1.88
CA GLN A 126 -21.24 -0.63 -2.62
C GLN A 126 -20.99 -0.17 -4.06
N ALA A 127 -22.00 0.44 -4.70
CA ALA A 127 -21.85 1.00 -6.05
C ALA A 127 -20.90 2.21 -6.05
N GLU A 128 -21.04 3.11 -5.07
CA GLU A 128 -20.12 4.23 -4.88
C GLU A 128 -18.71 3.76 -4.57
N TYR A 129 -18.55 2.76 -3.69
CA TYR A 129 -17.25 2.18 -3.38
C TYR A 129 -16.54 1.67 -4.63
N LYS A 130 -17.22 0.86 -5.44
CA LYS A 130 -16.66 0.32 -6.70
C LYS A 130 -16.27 1.45 -7.66
N LYS A 131 -17.17 2.42 -7.87
CA LYS A 131 -16.92 3.58 -8.75
C LYS A 131 -15.72 4.41 -8.27
N ASN A 132 -15.61 4.64 -6.96
CA ASN A 132 -14.54 5.42 -6.37
C ASN A 132 -13.19 4.70 -6.50
N VAL A 133 -13.16 3.37 -6.34
CA VAL A 133 -11.95 2.56 -6.59
C VAL A 133 -11.50 2.68 -8.05
N GLU A 134 -12.41 2.57 -9.00
CA GLU A 134 -12.10 2.72 -10.44
C GLU A 134 -11.57 4.13 -10.74
N LEU A 135 -12.23 5.18 -10.23
CA LEU A 135 -11.80 6.56 -10.41
C LEU A 135 -10.39 6.82 -9.83
N VAL A 136 -10.12 6.35 -8.61
CA VAL A 136 -8.80 6.53 -7.96
C VAL A 136 -7.71 5.79 -8.74
N LYS A 137 -8.00 4.59 -9.26
CA LYS A 137 -7.07 3.85 -10.13
C LYS A 137 -6.76 4.62 -11.41
N GLU A 138 -7.78 5.10 -12.12
CA GLU A 138 -7.59 5.88 -13.34
C GLU A 138 -6.78 7.16 -13.10
N ILE A 139 -7.00 7.84 -11.97
CA ILE A 139 -6.20 9.01 -11.58
C ILE A 139 -4.74 8.59 -11.36
N GLY A 140 -4.52 7.50 -10.62
CA GLY A 140 -3.19 6.96 -10.35
C GLY A 140 -2.43 6.62 -11.63
N ASP A 141 -3.05 5.90 -12.56
CA ASP A 141 -2.46 5.47 -13.83
C ASP A 141 -2.04 6.67 -14.69
N LYS A 142 -2.92 7.68 -14.82
CA LYS A 142 -2.61 8.92 -15.56
C LYS A 142 -1.41 9.66 -14.98
N ILE A 143 -1.30 9.73 -13.65
CA ILE A 143 -0.18 10.38 -12.97
C ILE A 143 1.10 9.55 -13.12
N TYR A 144 1.00 8.22 -13.02
CA TYR A 144 2.12 7.31 -13.20
C TYR A 144 2.74 7.43 -14.60
N ASP A 145 1.91 7.41 -15.64
CA ASP A 145 2.38 7.57 -17.03
C ASP A 145 3.06 8.92 -17.26
N ASN A 146 2.47 10.00 -16.73
CA ASN A 146 3.09 11.33 -16.77
C ASN A 146 4.46 11.36 -16.06
N ASN A 147 4.59 10.71 -14.90
CA ASN A 147 5.87 10.64 -14.18
C ASN A 147 6.95 9.93 -15.00
N ARG A 148 6.59 8.83 -15.68
CA ARG A 148 7.52 8.12 -16.57
C ARG A 148 8.04 9.02 -17.69
N GLU A 149 7.15 9.78 -18.34
CA GLU A 149 7.57 10.73 -19.37
C GLU A 149 8.48 11.84 -18.81
N LEU A 150 8.18 12.35 -17.61
CA LEU A 150 9.00 13.37 -16.96
C LEU A 150 10.41 12.85 -16.66
N GLU A 151 10.54 11.63 -16.12
CA GLU A 151 11.82 11.00 -15.86
C GLU A 151 12.63 10.78 -17.15
N GLU A 152 11.99 10.33 -18.23
CA GLU A 152 12.65 10.17 -19.52
C GLU A 152 13.17 11.49 -20.08
N ARG A 153 12.38 12.56 -19.99
CA ARG A 153 12.79 13.91 -20.42
C ARG A 153 13.98 14.41 -19.62
N GLN A 154 13.99 14.18 -18.31
CA GLN A 154 15.13 14.54 -17.45
C GLN A 154 16.40 13.75 -17.82
N ARG A 155 16.28 12.43 -18.06
CA ARG A 155 17.41 11.60 -18.49
C ARG A 155 17.99 12.04 -19.84
N ARG A 156 17.14 12.45 -20.79
CA ARG A 156 17.60 12.97 -22.10
C ARG A 156 18.39 14.28 -21.94
N ARG A 157 17.92 15.18 -21.08
CA ARG A 157 18.62 16.47 -20.78
C ARG A 157 19.98 16.28 -20.10
N LEU A 158 20.15 15.25 -19.28
CA LEU A 158 21.43 14.95 -18.62
C LEU A 158 22.46 14.30 -19.56
N ARG A 159 22.04 13.86 -20.75
CA ARG A 159 22.89 13.22 -21.77
C ARG A 159 23.28 14.17 -22.91
N SER A 160 22.70 15.37 -22.95
CA SER A 160 22.98 16.45 -23.91
C SER A 160 23.86 17.51 -23.27
#